data_AF-A0A2V9Q356-F1
#
_entry.id   AF-A0A2V9Q356-F1
#
_cell.length_a   1.000
_cell.length_b   1.000
_cell.length_c   1.000
_cell.angle_alpha   90.00
_cell.angle_beta   90.00
_cell.angle_gamma   90.00
#
_symmetry.space_group_name_H-M   'P 1'
#
loop_
_entity.id
_entity.type
_entity.pdbx_description
1 polymer ?
#
loop_
_entity_poly.entity_id
_entity_poly.type
_entity_poly.pdbx_seq_one_letter_code
_entity_poly.pdbx_strand_id
1 'polypeptide(L)'
;MASKDEIHKIWAPPGGMWSPWVKPVLFSFTDAICTVPPTRSVVFQKEWVPKTSSTAFVVDLPEEAGILWGMRMAEFGYRPVPLYNALPFAISDKLETPTSRPISTVHVEPILGAVVRESSTLHKLKLPLNSPPAFLLDSDRRIAKTDIVPGVFDNRSVCFTTDFPSAAFLIEHGVNSVVVVQETATFAPDLLPVLIAWQQGGIKVFRKLYQDTEPPAAVVVQKPSFLSRIWFRLSVALGFHRGELGAFGEIVPASSG
;
A
#
# COMPACT_ATOMS: atom_id res chain seq x y z
N MET A 1 -18.94 -4.41 15.53
CA MET A 1 -17.82 -4.22 14.60
C MET A 1 -18.02 -5.20 13.47
N ALA A 2 -17.80 -4.82 12.21
CA ALA A 2 -17.89 -5.77 11.10
C ALA A 2 -16.81 -6.85 11.27
N SER A 3 -17.10 -8.09 10.87
CA SER A 3 -16.13 -9.19 10.85
C SER A 3 -15.01 -8.91 9.85
N LYS A 4 -13.84 -9.57 10.01
CA LYS A 4 -12.73 -9.50 9.05
C LYS A 4 -13.14 -9.76 7.60
N ASP A 5 -14.03 -10.72 7.38
CA ASP A 5 -14.52 -11.07 6.04
C ASP A 5 -15.43 -9.99 5.45
N GLU A 6 -16.26 -9.34 6.28
CA GLU A 6 -17.10 -8.22 5.87
C GLU A 6 -16.24 -6.99 5.53
N ILE A 7 -15.24 -6.68 6.36
CA ILE A 7 -14.27 -5.61 6.09
C ILE A 7 -13.55 -5.91 4.77
N HIS A 8 -13.01 -7.12 4.60
CA HIS A 8 -12.35 -7.49 3.34
C HIS A 8 -13.28 -7.33 2.13
N LYS A 9 -14.54 -7.77 2.20
CA LYS A 9 -15.53 -7.62 1.11
C LYS A 9 -15.91 -6.17 0.81
N ILE A 10 -15.74 -5.24 1.76
CA ILE A 10 -15.97 -3.81 1.50
C ILE A 10 -14.85 -3.23 0.61
N TRP A 11 -13.60 -3.59 0.89
CA TRP A 11 -12.43 -3.10 0.15
C TRP A 11 -12.18 -3.89 -1.14
N ALA A 12 -12.51 -5.18 -1.14
CA ALA A 12 -12.42 -6.11 -2.26
C ALA A 12 -13.80 -6.72 -2.56
N PRO A 13 -14.78 -5.93 -3.07
CA PRO A 13 -16.12 -6.44 -3.35
C PRO A 13 -16.10 -7.60 -4.35
N PRO A 14 -16.91 -8.66 -4.14
CA PRO A 14 -17.07 -9.73 -5.12
C PRO A 14 -17.48 -9.17 -6.49
N GLY A 15 -16.79 -9.59 -7.55
CA GLY A 15 -17.00 -9.08 -8.91
C GLY A 15 -16.41 -7.68 -9.16
N GLY A 16 -15.73 -7.07 -8.18
CA GLY A 16 -14.98 -5.84 -8.37
C GLY A 16 -13.78 -6.07 -9.28
N MET A 17 -13.62 -5.21 -10.29
CA MET A 17 -12.55 -5.30 -11.30
C MET A 17 -11.15 -5.33 -10.66
N TRP A 18 -10.98 -4.55 -9.59
CA TRP A 18 -9.70 -4.38 -8.92
C TRP A 18 -9.53 -5.25 -7.66
N SER A 19 -10.58 -5.97 -7.26
CA SER A 19 -10.56 -6.82 -6.07
C SER A 19 -9.48 -7.91 -6.10
N PRO A 20 -9.11 -8.53 -7.23
CA PRO A 20 -8.01 -9.49 -7.29
C PRO A 20 -6.64 -8.94 -6.86
N TRP A 21 -6.47 -7.61 -6.89
CA TRP A 21 -5.20 -6.96 -6.54
C TRP A 21 -5.11 -6.59 -5.07
N VAL A 22 -6.22 -6.57 -4.34
CA VAL A 22 -6.24 -6.25 -2.90
C VAL A 22 -5.46 -7.32 -2.13
N LYS A 23 -4.49 -6.89 -1.31
CA LYS A 23 -3.71 -7.80 -0.46
C LYS A 23 -4.52 -8.17 0.79
N PRO A 24 -4.72 -9.47 1.08
CA PRO A 24 -5.56 -9.91 2.20
C PRO A 24 -4.88 -9.77 3.57
N VAL A 25 -3.59 -9.42 3.59
CA VAL A 25 -2.73 -9.44 4.78
C VAL A 25 -3.34 -8.61 5.91
N LEU A 26 -3.56 -7.31 5.71
CA LEU A 26 -4.13 -6.45 6.75
C LEU A 26 -5.49 -6.93 7.25
N PHE A 27 -6.34 -7.43 6.36
CA PHE A 27 -7.69 -7.87 6.70
C PHE A 27 -7.69 -9.07 7.65
N SER A 28 -6.65 -9.91 7.60
CA SER A 28 -6.52 -11.04 8.51
C SER A 28 -6.26 -10.63 9.96
N PHE A 29 -5.91 -9.36 10.21
CA PHE A 29 -5.58 -8.82 11.53
C PHE A 29 -6.63 -7.85 12.09
N THR A 30 -7.73 -7.58 11.40
CA THR A 30 -8.71 -6.57 11.83
C THR A 30 -9.35 -6.88 13.18
N ASP A 31 -9.48 -8.17 13.52
CA ASP A 31 -10.03 -8.62 14.80
C ASP A 31 -9.10 -8.28 15.99
N ALA A 32 -7.83 -7.94 15.72
CA ALA A 32 -6.88 -7.52 16.75
C ALA A 32 -7.03 -6.04 17.14
N ILE A 33 -7.89 -5.27 16.46
CA ILE A 33 -8.20 -3.88 16.80
C ILE A 33 -9.33 -3.85 17.83
N CYS A 34 -8.97 -3.73 19.11
CA CYS A 34 -9.95 -3.61 20.20
C CYS A 34 -10.59 -2.21 20.27
N THR A 35 -9.85 -1.18 19.89
CA THR A 35 -10.30 0.22 19.90
C THR A 35 -9.93 0.87 18.58
N VAL A 36 -10.93 1.48 17.93
CA VAL A 36 -10.71 2.20 16.67
C VAL A 36 -10.05 3.54 17.00
N PRO A 37 -8.85 3.83 16.47
CA PRO A 37 -8.20 5.11 16.74
C PRO A 37 -9.00 6.27 16.11
N PRO A 38 -8.96 7.48 16.70
CA PRO A 38 -9.66 8.63 16.15
C PRO A 38 -9.15 8.97 14.75
N THR A 39 -10.03 9.51 13.90
CA THR A 39 -9.68 9.93 12.55
C THR A 39 -8.66 11.06 12.59
N ARG A 40 -7.55 10.91 11.87
CA ARG A 40 -6.66 12.02 11.55
C ARG A 40 -7.10 12.72 10.27
N SER A 41 -6.87 14.02 10.19
CA SER A 41 -7.12 14.79 8.97
C SER A 41 -5.93 14.67 8.03
N VAL A 42 -6.21 14.62 6.73
CA VAL A 42 -5.21 14.80 5.68
C VAL A 42 -5.52 16.06 4.90
N VAL A 43 -4.47 16.79 4.52
CA VAL A 43 -4.61 17.88 3.56
C VAL A 43 -4.89 17.25 2.20
N PHE A 44 -5.98 17.64 1.58
CA PHE A 44 -6.39 17.16 0.27
C PHE A 44 -7.04 18.29 -0.52
N GLN A 45 -6.47 18.59 -1.68
CA GLN A 45 -7.05 19.51 -2.65
C GLN A 45 -7.71 18.72 -3.76
N LYS A 46 -8.90 19.13 -4.17
CA LYS A 46 -9.74 18.36 -5.10
C LYS A 46 -9.65 18.85 -6.54
N GLU A 47 -9.12 20.06 -6.74
CA GLU A 47 -9.19 20.82 -7.99
C GLU A 47 -8.41 20.14 -9.13
N TRP A 48 -7.34 19.43 -8.79
CA TRP A 48 -6.48 18.73 -9.73
C TRP A 48 -6.90 17.29 -10.00
N VAL A 49 -7.85 16.73 -9.22
CA VAL A 49 -8.29 15.34 -9.36
C VAL A 49 -9.00 15.16 -10.70
N PRO A 50 -8.50 14.28 -11.59
CA PRO A 50 -9.14 14.05 -12.87
C PRO A 50 -10.57 13.54 -12.68
N LYS A 51 -11.50 14.08 -13.47
CA LYS A 51 -12.89 13.62 -13.49
C LYS A 51 -13.10 12.42 -14.44
N THR A 52 -12.06 12.01 -15.16
CA THR A 52 -12.12 10.92 -16.15
C THR A 52 -11.81 9.58 -15.49
N SER A 53 -12.44 8.52 -15.99
CA SER A 53 -12.14 7.14 -15.57
C SER A 53 -10.83 6.59 -16.15
N SER A 54 -10.11 7.38 -16.95
CA SER A 54 -8.92 6.93 -17.67
C SER A 54 -7.61 7.05 -16.89
N THR A 55 -7.69 7.46 -15.64
CA THR A 55 -6.54 7.68 -14.76
C THR A 55 -6.62 6.71 -13.60
N ALA A 56 -5.54 5.99 -13.32
CA ALA A 56 -5.35 5.29 -12.07
C ALA A 56 -4.49 6.12 -11.12
N PHE A 57 -4.53 5.77 -9.84
CA PHE A 57 -3.69 6.37 -8.81
C PHE A 57 -2.80 5.33 -8.17
N VAL A 58 -1.55 5.72 -7.88
CA VAL A 58 -0.70 5.03 -6.91
C VAL A 58 -0.47 6.01 -5.77
N VAL A 59 -1.07 5.73 -4.62
CA VAL A 59 -0.93 6.52 -3.40
C VAL A 59 0.14 5.85 -2.55
N ASP A 60 1.36 6.41 -2.60
CA ASP A 60 2.53 5.91 -1.88
C ASP A 60 2.88 6.88 -0.74
N LEU A 61 2.17 6.73 0.39
CA LEU A 61 2.19 7.65 1.52
C LEU A 61 2.39 6.90 2.85
N PRO A 62 2.96 7.52 3.88
CA PRO A 62 3.33 6.82 5.09
C PRO A 62 2.10 6.52 5.96
N GLU A 63 2.15 5.38 6.64
CA GLU A 63 1.16 4.98 7.63
C GLU A 63 -0.29 5.13 7.09
N GLU A 64 -1.22 5.63 7.92
CA GLU A 64 -2.63 5.77 7.55
C GLU A 64 -2.91 6.87 6.50
N ALA A 65 -1.94 7.72 6.16
CA ALA A 65 -2.15 8.80 5.20
C ALA A 65 -2.56 8.24 3.83
N GLY A 66 -2.03 7.08 3.43
CA GLY A 66 -2.42 6.39 2.20
C GLY A 66 -3.89 5.95 2.20
N ILE A 67 -4.38 5.41 3.32
CA ILE A 67 -5.80 5.04 3.48
C ILE A 67 -6.68 6.28 3.41
N LEU A 68 -6.35 7.33 4.15
CA LEU A 68 -7.13 8.56 4.21
C LEU A 68 -7.19 9.24 2.84
N TRP A 69 -6.09 9.25 2.08
CA TRP A 69 -6.11 9.72 0.70
C TRP A 69 -6.92 8.81 -0.21
N GLY A 70 -6.82 7.50 -0.09
CA GLY A 70 -7.69 6.56 -0.79
C GLY A 70 -9.17 6.87 -0.54
N MET A 71 -9.54 7.20 0.70
CA MET A 71 -10.91 7.58 1.05
C MET A 71 -11.33 8.91 0.43
N ARG A 72 -10.45 9.91 0.38
CA ARG A 72 -10.73 11.15 -0.38
C ARG A 72 -10.94 10.84 -1.86
N MET A 73 -10.10 10.02 -2.46
CA MET A 73 -10.28 9.58 -3.85
C MET A 73 -11.60 8.81 -4.05
N ALA A 74 -12.04 8.04 -3.07
CA ALA A 74 -13.33 7.37 -3.06
C ALA A 74 -14.51 8.35 -3.11
N GLU A 75 -14.43 9.49 -2.42
CA GLU A 75 -15.44 10.55 -2.55
C GLU A 75 -15.56 11.09 -3.99
N PHE A 76 -14.51 10.94 -4.80
CA PHE A 76 -14.47 11.31 -6.23
C PHE A 76 -14.70 10.14 -7.19
N GLY A 77 -15.13 8.97 -6.69
CA GLY A 77 -15.52 7.84 -7.54
C GLY A 77 -14.40 6.86 -7.86
N TYR A 78 -13.22 7.00 -7.24
CA TYR A 78 -12.11 6.05 -7.39
C TYR A 78 -12.22 4.91 -6.38
N ARG A 79 -11.83 3.69 -6.77
CA ARG A 79 -11.80 2.53 -5.89
C ARG A 79 -10.48 2.48 -5.12
N PRO A 80 -10.46 2.59 -3.78
CA PRO A 80 -9.25 2.28 -3.02
C PRO A 80 -8.90 0.79 -3.17
N VAL A 81 -7.64 0.48 -3.47
CA VAL A 81 -7.12 -0.88 -3.65
C VAL A 81 -5.90 -1.05 -2.73
N PRO A 82 -6.08 -1.54 -1.49
CA PRO A 82 -4.98 -1.72 -0.55
C PRO A 82 -3.97 -2.78 -1.01
N LEU A 83 -2.71 -2.39 -1.19
CA LEU A 83 -1.61 -3.28 -1.59
C LEU A 83 -0.60 -3.55 -0.45
N TYR A 84 -0.96 -3.22 0.79
CA TYR A 84 -0.11 -3.43 1.96
C TYR A 84 0.15 -4.91 2.22
N ASN A 85 1.43 -5.32 2.17
CA ASN A 85 1.85 -6.73 2.29
C ASN A 85 2.73 -7.01 3.53
N ALA A 86 2.90 -6.02 4.40
CA ALA A 86 3.58 -6.16 5.69
C ALA A 86 2.61 -6.70 6.75
N LEU A 87 3.08 -7.66 7.54
CA LEU A 87 2.35 -8.08 8.75
C LEU A 87 2.40 -6.93 9.78
N PRO A 88 1.27 -6.58 10.44
CA PRO A 88 1.29 -5.55 11.46
C PRO A 88 2.19 -5.90 12.65
N PHE A 89 2.16 -7.17 13.05
CA PHE A 89 2.95 -7.73 14.14
C PHE A 89 3.11 -9.24 13.93
N ALA A 90 4.02 -9.86 14.69
CA ALA A 90 4.28 -11.30 14.62
C ALA A 90 3.01 -12.12 14.91
N ILE A 91 2.75 -13.13 14.08
CA ILE A 91 1.72 -14.14 14.33
C ILE A 91 2.34 -15.17 15.27
N SER A 92 2.07 -15.09 16.57
CA SER A 92 2.40 -16.16 17.50
C SER A 92 1.23 -16.47 18.43
N ASP A 93 0.74 -17.71 18.35
CA ASP A 93 -0.12 -18.35 19.35
C ASP A 93 0.63 -18.70 20.66
N LYS A 94 1.84 -18.16 20.85
CA LYS A 94 2.73 -18.45 21.99
C LYS A 94 3.58 -17.25 22.40
N LEU A 95 2.95 -16.09 22.59
CA LEU A 95 3.48 -15.15 23.58
C LEU A 95 3.16 -15.73 24.95
N GLU A 96 4.14 -16.37 25.60
CA GLU A 96 3.98 -17.00 26.93
C GLU A 96 3.58 -15.99 28.02
N THR A 97 3.48 -14.70 27.70
CA THR A 97 2.85 -13.68 28.53
C THR A 97 2.02 -12.69 27.67
N PRO A 98 0.78 -12.33 28.07
CA PRO A 98 -0.08 -11.40 27.32
C PRO A 98 0.40 -9.95 27.22
N THR A 99 1.56 -9.59 27.80
CA THR A 99 1.83 -8.19 28.19
C THR A 99 2.81 -7.43 27.29
N SER A 100 3.48 -8.04 26.32
CA SER A 100 4.31 -7.28 25.37
C SER A 100 4.45 -7.96 24.01
N ARG A 101 3.75 -7.43 23.00
CA ARG A 101 4.03 -7.76 21.58
C ARG A 101 5.43 -7.25 21.21
N PRO A 102 6.20 -7.97 20.38
CA PRO A 102 7.46 -7.46 19.87
C PRO A 102 7.22 -6.14 19.12
N ILE A 103 8.16 -5.21 19.27
CA ILE A 103 8.11 -3.94 18.54
C ILE A 103 8.34 -4.24 17.06
N SER A 104 7.50 -3.68 16.20
CA SER A 104 7.64 -3.78 14.74
C SER A 104 8.59 -2.73 14.19
N THR A 105 9.35 -3.07 13.16
CA THR A 105 10.25 -2.11 12.49
C THR A 105 9.52 -1.04 11.69
N VAL A 106 8.33 -1.34 11.15
CA VAL A 106 7.47 -0.44 10.37
C VAL A 106 6.13 -0.35 11.09
N HIS A 107 5.61 0.88 11.21
CA HIS A 107 4.34 1.15 11.90
C HIS A 107 3.15 0.89 10.97
N VAL A 108 2.65 -0.34 10.97
CA VAL A 108 1.55 -0.77 10.09
C VAL A 108 0.20 -0.71 10.82
N GLU A 109 0.19 -0.72 12.15
CA GLU A 109 -1.01 -0.65 12.98
C GLU A 109 -1.89 0.59 12.71
N PRO A 110 -1.35 1.80 12.46
CA PRO A 110 -2.17 2.93 12.04
C PRO A 110 -2.94 2.65 10.73
N ILE A 111 -2.32 1.94 9.78
CA ILE A 111 -2.94 1.54 8.51
C ILE A 111 -4.09 0.57 8.79
N LEU A 112 -3.84 -0.44 9.62
CA LEU A 112 -4.85 -1.42 10.03
C LEU A 112 -6.03 -0.74 10.72
N GLY A 113 -5.78 0.16 11.67
CA GLY A 113 -6.80 0.94 12.36
C GLY A 113 -7.63 1.79 11.39
N ALA A 114 -6.99 2.41 10.41
CA ALA A 114 -7.67 3.20 9.39
C ALA A 114 -8.54 2.35 8.45
N VAL A 115 -8.08 1.16 8.02
CA VAL A 115 -8.90 0.22 7.22
C VAL A 115 -10.19 -0.12 7.97
N VAL A 116 -10.07 -0.50 9.24
CA VAL A 116 -11.22 -0.83 10.09
C VAL A 116 -12.17 0.36 10.24
N ARG A 117 -11.64 1.55 10.56
CA ARG A 117 -12.39 2.79 10.77
C ARG A 117 -13.18 3.20 9.52
N GLU A 118 -12.51 3.25 8.38
CA GLU A 118 -13.04 3.82 7.14
C GLU A 118 -13.93 2.84 6.36
N SER A 119 -13.94 1.55 6.72
CA SER A 119 -14.78 0.53 6.08
C SER A 119 -16.26 0.93 6.05
N SER A 120 -16.78 1.48 7.15
CA SER A 120 -18.19 1.90 7.20
C SER A 120 -18.50 3.07 6.24
N THR A 121 -17.55 4.00 6.10
CA THR A 121 -17.64 5.13 5.17
C THR A 121 -17.56 4.64 3.73
N LEU A 122 -16.58 3.78 3.41
CA LEU A 122 -16.38 3.23 2.07
C LEU A 122 -17.61 2.44 1.60
N HIS A 123 -18.20 1.64 2.50
CA HIS A 123 -19.41 0.90 2.20
C HIS A 123 -20.59 1.81 1.81
N LYS A 124 -20.74 2.95 2.48
CA LYS A 124 -21.81 3.94 2.21
C LYS A 124 -21.66 4.65 0.87
N LEU A 125 -20.42 4.80 0.36
CA LEU A 125 -20.14 5.47 -0.92
C LEU A 125 -20.69 4.69 -2.13
N LYS A 126 -21.02 3.39 -1.97
CA LYS A 126 -21.64 2.55 -3.03
C LYS A 126 -20.98 2.71 -4.40
N LEU A 127 -19.66 2.77 -4.41
CA LEU A 127 -18.87 2.95 -5.62
C LEU A 127 -19.17 1.84 -6.65
N PRO A 128 -19.21 2.15 -7.97
CA PRO A 128 -19.29 1.15 -9.03
C PRO A 128 -18.15 0.13 -9.02
N LEU A 129 -18.44 -1.12 -9.39
CA LEU A 129 -17.45 -2.22 -9.41
C LEU A 129 -16.30 -2.00 -10.41
N ASN A 130 -16.50 -1.11 -11.38
CA ASN A 130 -15.54 -0.69 -12.40
C ASN A 130 -14.97 0.72 -12.18
N SER A 131 -15.19 1.33 -11.00
CA SER A 131 -14.56 2.60 -10.63
C SER A 131 -13.04 2.53 -10.83
N PRO A 132 -12.37 3.56 -11.40
CA PRO A 132 -10.92 3.55 -11.62
C PRO A 132 -10.15 3.33 -10.31
N PRO A 133 -8.99 2.65 -10.33
CA PRO A 133 -8.32 2.24 -9.11
C PRO A 133 -7.45 3.36 -8.52
N ALA A 134 -7.39 3.38 -7.19
CA ALA A 134 -6.36 4.04 -6.39
C ALA A 134 -5.61 2.97 -5.58
N PHE A 135 -4.48 2.51 -6.11
CA PHE A 135 -3.61 1.54 -5.46
C PHE A 135 -2.90 2.18 -4.26
N LEU A 136 -3.05 1.60 -3.08
CA LEU A 136 -2.53 2.17 -1.83
C LEU A 136 -1.32 1.39 -1.34
N LEU A 137 -0.22 2.09 -1.14
CA LEU A 137 1.04 1.60 -0.59
C LEU A 137 1.43 2.43 0.63
N ASP A 138 2.31 1.86 1.45
CA ASP A 138 2.97 2.56 2.56
C ASP A 138 4.37 3.00 2.11
N SER A 139 4.66 4.30 2.08
CA SER A 139 5.98 4.81 1.64
C SER A 139 7.11 4.35 2.55
N ASP A 140 6.80 4.08 3.82
CA ASP A 140 7.74 3.62 4.84
C ASP A 140 7.98 2.11 4.82
N ARG A 141 7.29 1.35 3.96
CA ARG A 141 7.34 -0.12 3.92
C ARG A 141 8.76 -0.71 3.86
N ARG A 142 9.74 0.00 3.31
CA ARG A 142 11.15 -0.46 3.20
C ARG A 142 12.07 0.11 4.29
N ILE A 143 11.59 1.03 5.10
CA ILE A 143 12.39 1.85 6.01
C ILE A 143 12.10 1.40 7.43
N ALA A 144 13.09 0.83 8.11
CA ALA A 144 13.00 0.55 9.53
C ALA A 144 12.92 1.88 10.32
N LYS A 145 11.84 2.06 11.08
CA LYS A 145 11.64 3.15 12.04
C LYS A 145 12.14 2.79 13.44
N THR A 146 12.34 1.50 13.68
CA THR A 146 12.97 0.93 14.88
C THR A 146 14.21 0.14 14.47
N ASP A 147 15.25 0.16 15.31
CA ASP A 147 16.48 -0.61 15.06
C ASP A 147 16.20 -2.11 14.87
N ILE A 148 16.89 -2.71 13.90
CA ILE A 148 16.77 -4.13 13.57
C ILE A 148 17.73 -4.91 14.48
N VAL A 149 17.23 -5.27 15.67
CA VAL A 149 17.98 -6.03 16.69
C VAL A 149 17.21 -7.29 17.09
N PRO A 150 17.89 -8.34 17.63
CA PRO A 150 17.22 -9.57 18.02
C PRO A 150 15.97 -9.36 18.88
N GLY A 151 14.89 -10.06 18.54
CA GLY A 151 13.59 -9.94 19.22
C GLY A 151 12.65 -8.85 18.68
N VAL A 152 13.14 -7.91 17.86
CA VAL A 152 12.30 -6.97 17.10
C VAL A 152 11.66 -7.72 15.92
N PHE A 153 10.42 -7.35 15.57
CA PHE A 153 9.73 -7.90 14.41
C PHE A 153 10.03 -7.08 13.16
N ASP A 154 10.82 -7.63 12.24
CA ASP A 154 11.13 -7.00 10.96
C ASP A 154 10.00 -7.27 9.97
N ASN A 155 9.08 -6.32 9.87
CA ASN A 155 7.94 -6.34 8.96
C ASN A 155 8.13 -5.42 7.75
N ARG A 156 9.37 -5.05 7.42
CA ARG A 156 9.64 -4.35 6.17
C ARG A 156 9.17 -5.20 4.98
N SER A 157 8.60 -4.54 3.99
CA SER A 157 8.09 -5.17 2.77
C SER A 157 8.51 -4.41 1.52
N VAL A 158 8.30 -5.03 0.37
CA VAL A 158 8.50 -4.45 -0.96
C VAL A 158 7.31 -4.78 -1.85
N CYS A 159 7.08 -3.96 -2.86
CA CYS A 159 6.17 -4.29 -3.95
C CYS A 159 6.92 -4.85 -5.18
N PHE A 160 6.21 -5.65 -5.96
CA PHE A 160 6.66 -6.25 -7.21
C PHE A 160 5.73 -5.89 -8.36
N THR A 161 6.20 -6.05 -9.60
CA THR A 161 5.38 -5.86 -10.80
C THR A 161 4.13 -6.73 -10.82
N THR A 162 4.16 -7.90 -10.18
CA THR A 162 3.03 -8.83 -10.08
C THR A 162 2.00 -8.44 -9.02
N ASP A 163 2.30 -7.46 -8.15
CA ASP A 163 1.33 -6.94 -7.19
C ASP A 163 0.34 -5.96 -7.84
N PHE A 164 0.58 -5.60 -9.09
CA PHE A 164 -0.19 -4.64 -9.87
C PHE A 164 -0.71 -5.28 -11.18
N PRO A 165 -1.84 -4.78 -11.71
CA PRO A 165 -2.24 -5.12 -13.07
C PRO A 165 -1.19 -4.70 -14.09
N SER A 166 -1.06 -5.49 -15.16
CA SER A 166 -0.16 -5.15 -16.26
C SER A 166 -0.64 -3.90 -17.01
N ALA A 167 0.26 -3.28 -17.76
CA ALA A 167 -0.09 -2.14 -18.62
C ALA A 167 -1.23 -2.48 -19.61
N ALA A 168 -1.15 -3.67 -20.21
CA ALA A 168 -2.18 -4.17 -21.12
C ALA A 168 -3.54 -4.31 -20.43
N PHE A 169 -3.57 -4.88 -19.22
CA PHE A 169 -4.79 -4.99 -18.42
C PHE A 169 -5.38 -3.62 -18.09
N LEU A 170 -4.55 -2.66 -17.67
CA LEU A 170 -5.00 -1.28 -17.40
C LEU A 170 -5.62 -0.63 -18.64
N ILE A 171 -4.95 -0.73 -19.80
CA ILE A 171 -5.42 -0.14 -21.06
C ILE A 171 -6.73 -0.78 -21.53
N GLU A 172 -6.84 -2.10 -21.48
CA GLU A 172 -8.05 -2.84 -21.81
C GLU A 172 -9.25 -2.38 -20.98
N HIS A 173 -9.01 -1.96 -19.75
CA HIS A 173 -10.01 -1.44 -18.83
C HIS A 173 -10.07 0.11 -18.79
N GLY A 174 -9.56 0.76 -19.84
CA GLY A 174 -9.72 2.20 -20.08
C GLY A 174 -8.73 3.11 -19.34
N VAL A 175 -7.82 2.56 -18.53
CA VAL A 175 -6.77 3.32 -17.84
C VAL A 175 -5.57 3.51 -18.77
N ASN A 176 -5.27 4.75 -19.12
CA ASN A 176 -4.13 5.11 -19.99
C ASN A 176 -3.11 6.03 -19.32
N SER A 177 -3.38 6.42 -18.08
CA SER A 177 -2.48 7.25 -17.28
C SER A 177 -2.51 6.87 -15.82
N VAL A 178 -1.43 7.16 -15.11
CA VAL A 178 -1.31 6.98 -13.68
C VAL A 178 -0.75 8.24 -13.02
N VAL A 179 -1.35 8.63 -11.89
CA VAL A 179 -0.81 9.67 -11.01
C VAL A 179 -0.22 8.99 -9.78
N VAL A 180 1.08 9.18 -9.56
CA VAL A 180 1.77 8.72 -8.37
C VAL A 180 1.80 9.85 -7.33
N VAL A 181 1.09 9.66 -6.23
CA VAL A 181 1.07 10.56 -5.07
C VAL A 181 2.11 10.10 -4.07
N GLN A 182 3.03 10.98 -3.68
CA GLN A 182 4.14 10.66 -2.79
C GLN A 182 4.65 11.89 -2.02
N GLU A 183 5.41 11.69 -0.95
CA GLU A 183 5.97 12.79 -0.15
C GLU A 183 7.18 13.46 -0.80
N THR A 184 8.02 12.68 -1.48
CA THR A 184 9.27 13.18 -2.08
C THR A 184 9.24 13.09 -3.60
N ALA A 185 10.10 13.84 -4.28
CA ALA A 185 10.17 13.81 -5.74
C ALA A 185 10.72 12.50 -6.33
N THR A 186 11.28 11.63 -5.48
CA THR A 186 11.96 10.38 -5.87
C THR A 186 11.05 9.20 -5.62
N PHE A 187 10.76 8.44 -6.69
CA PHE A 187 10.00 7.20 -6.57
C PHE A 187 10.76 6.17 -5.73
N ALA A 188 10.01 5.41 -4.93
CA ALA A 188 10.55 4.28 -4.19
C ALA A 188 11.22 3.26 -5.16
N PRO A 189 12.45 2.78 -4.87
CA PRO A 189 13.16 1.84 -5.73
C PRO A 189 12.39 0.56 -6.12
N ASP A 190 11.53 0.06 -5.23
CA ASP A 190 10.69 -1.11 -5.48
C ASP A 190 9.48 -0.82 -6.39
N LEU A 191 9.03 0.43 -6.42
CA LEU A 191 7.94 0.90 -7.30
C LEU A 191 8.44 1.19 -8.73
N LEU A 192 9.72 1.53 -8.90
CA LEU A 192 10.30 1.86 -10.21
C LEU A 192 10.05 0.78 -11.30
N PRO A 193 10.27 -0.54 -11.05
CA PRO A 193 9.98 -1.57 -12.04
C PRO A 193 8.53 -1.58 -12.51
N VAL A 194 7.57 -1.32 -11.62
CA VAL A 194 6.12 -1.23 -11.94
C VAL A 194 5.89 -0.07 -12.91
N LEU A 195 6.36 1.13 -12.54
CA LEU A 195 6.16 2.33 -13.34
C LEU A 195 6.85 2.26 -14.70
N ILE A 196 8.04 1.65 -14.76
CA ILE A 196 8.76 1.42 -16.02
C ILE A 196 7.97 0.46 -16.91
N ALA A 197 7.47 -0.65 -16.37
CA ALA A 197 6.68 -1.61 -17.13
C ALA A 197 5.39 -0.97 -17.69
N TRP A 198 4.71 -0.16 -16.88
CA TRP A 198 3.55 0.62 -17.33
C TRP A 198 3.90 1.64 -18.41
N GLN A 199 4.96 2.42 -18.23
CA GLN A 199 5.42 3.39 -19.23
C GLN A 199 5.80 2.73 -20.55
N GLN A 200 6.52 1.59 -20.51
CA GLN A 200 6.86 0.82 -21.71
C GLN A 200 5.63 0.22 -22.39
N GLY A 201 4.59 -0.10 -21.63
CA GLY A 201 3.30 -0.54 -22.13
C GLY A 201 2.36 0.58 -22.58
N GLY A 202 2.80 1.85 -22.58
CA GLY A 202 2.04 2.98 -23.11
C GLY A 202 1.23 3.78 -22.08
N ILE A 203 1.34 3.48 -20.78
CA ILE A 203 0.70 4.27 -19.72
C ILE A 203 1.51 5.56 -19.47
N LYS A 204 0.83 6.71 -19.47
CA LYS A 204 1.46 8.00 -19.12
C LYS A 204 1.62 8.11 -17.60
N VAL A 205 2.82 8.46 -17.13
CA VAL A 205 3.10 8.60 -15.70
C VAL A 205 3.14 10.08 -15.31
N PHE A 206 2.38 10.43 -14.27
CA PHE A 206 2.37 11.74 -13.64
C PHE A 206 2.77 11.61 -12.18
N ARG A 207 3.36 12.66 -11.62
CA ARG A 207 3.75 12.76 -10.22
C ARG A 207 2.97 13.89 -9.54
N LYS A 208 2.46 13.62 -8.35
CA LYS A 208 1.86 14.58 -7.44
C LYS A 208 2.56 14.50 -6.08
N LEU A 209 3.04 15.63 -5.58
CA LEU A 209 3.54 15.70 -4.21
C LEU A 209 2.35 15.87 -3.26
N TYR A 210 2.36 15.09 -2.17
CA TYR A 210 1.28 14.96 -1.20
C TYR A 210 0.77 16.30 -0.65
N GLN A 211 1.69 17.19 -0.28
CA GLN A 211 1.37 18.48 0.36
C GLN A 211 1.39 19.67 -0.60
N ASP A 212 1.72 19.43 -1.86
CA ASP A 212 1.81 20.48 -2.85
C ASP A 212 0.41 20.89 -3.32
N THR A 213 0.26 22.13 -3.77
CA THR A 213 -0.96 22.66 -4.39
C THR A 213 -0.96 22.50 -5.90
N GLU A 214 0.22 22.31 -6.51
CA GLU A 214 0.36 22.22 -7.96
C GLU A 214 -0.30 20.97 -8.56
N PRO A 215 -0.82 21.04 -9.80
CA PRO A 215 -1.35 19.86 -10.47
C PRO A 215 -0.27 18.79 -10.71
N PRO A 216 -0.65 17.51 -10.93
CA PRO A 216 0.32 16.47 -11.25
C PRO A 216 1.16 16.82 -12.48
N ALA A 217 2.48 16.69 -12.37
CA ALA A 217 3.42 16.92 -13.46
C ALA A 217 3.73 15.62 -14.21
N ALA A 218 3.79 15.66 -15.54
CA ALA A 218 4.22 14.51 -16.34
C ALA A 218 5.69 14.17 -16.05
N VAL A 219 6.01 12.88 -15.94
CA VAL A 219 7.37 12.42 -15.65
C VAL A 219 7.72 11.24 -16.55
N VAL A 220 8.93 11.25 -17.10
CA VAL A 220 9.52 10.06 -17.73
C VAL A 220 10.30 9.29 -16.67
N VAL A 221 9.82 8.11 -16.31
CA VAL A 221 10.49 7.24 -15.35
C VAL A 221 11.70 6.60 -16.02
N GLN A 222 12.88 6.96 -15.50
CA GLN A 222 14.14 6.45 -16.03
C GLN A 222 14.47 5.07 -15.44
N LYS A 223 15.10 4.22 -16.26
CA LYS A 223 15.57 2.92 -15.78
C LYS A 223 16.70 3.14 -14.75
N PRO A 224 16.64 2.48 -13.57
CA PRO A 224 17.76 2.48 -12.66
C PRO A 224 19.00 1.89 -13.34
N SER A 225 20.19 2.35 -12.95
CA SER A 225 21.46 1.82 -13.44
C SER A 225 21.58 0.32 -13.18
N PHE A 226 22.39 -0.41 -13.96
CA PHE A 226 22.56 -1.86 -13.76
C PHE A 226 23.04 -2.20 -12.33
N LEU A 227 23.99 -1.41 -11.80
CA LEU A 227 24.49 -1.55 -10.43
C LEU A 227 23.36 -1.38 -9.41
N SER A 228 22.55 -0.33 -9.52
CA SER A 228 21.44 -0.10 -8.57
C SER A 228 20.40 -1.22 -8.59
N ARG A 229 20.16 -1.87 -9.73
CA ARG A 229 19.28 -3.05 -9.81
C ARG A 229 19.84 -4.27 -9.10
N ILE A 230 21.14 -4.53 -9.23
CA ILE A 230 21.81 -5.62 -8.52
C ILE A 230 21.81 -5.34 -7.02
N TRP A 231 22.20 -4.13 -6.61
CA TRP A 231 22.18 -3.71 -5.21
C TRP A 231 20.79 -3.83 -4.59
N PHE A 232 19.76 -3.40 -5.31
CA PHE A 232 18.38 -3.56 -4.86
C PHE A 232 18.01 -5.05 -4.68
N ARG A 233 18.28 -5.91 -5.66
CA ARG A 233 17.99 -7.35 -5.56
C ARG A 233 18.73 -8.02 -4.40
N LEU A 234 20.00 -7.69 -4.20
CA LEU A 234 20.78 -8.18 -3.07
C LEU A 234 20.20 -7.68 -1.74
N SER A 235 19.82 -6.41 -1.64
CA SER A 235 19.19 -5.86 -0.43
C SER A 235 17.85 -6.51 -0.10
N VAL A 236 17.06 -6.88 -1.13
CA VAL A 236 15.81 -7.61 -0.94
C VAL A 236 16.08 -9.03 -0.45
N ALA A 237 17.00 -9.75 -1.09
CA ALA A 237 17.33 -11.13 -0.73
C ALA A 237 17.98 -11.28 0.66
N LEU A 238 18.72 -10.27 1.12
CA LEU A 238 19.46 -10.30 2.38
C LEU A 238 18.72 -9.65 3.55
N GLY A 239 17.69 -8.84 3.29
CA GLY A 239 17.08 -7.98 4.32
C GLY A 239 15.56 -8.05 4.41
N PHE A 240 14.87 -8.78 3.54
CA PHE A 240 13.41 -8.89 3.59
C PHE A 240 13.00 -10.35 3.73
N HIS A 241 12.49 -10.68 4.90
CA HIS A 241 12.07 -12.02 5.25
C HIS A 241 10.60 -12.22 4.90
N ARG A 242 10.32 -13.20 4.03
CA ARG A 242 8.95 -13.63 3.72
C ARG A 242 8.57 -14.77 4.66
N GLY A 243 7.48 -14.60 5.39
CA GLY A 243 6.89 -15.67 6.19
C GLY A 243 6.19 -16.71 5.31
N GLU A 244 5.75 -17.82 5.92
CA GLU A 244 5.10 -18.95 5.24
C GLU A 244 3.81 -18.57 4.49
N LEU A 245 3.18 -17.43 4.83
CA LEU A 245 1.95 -16.92 4.21
C LEU A 245 2.19 -16.03 2.98
N GLY A 246 3.43 -15.86 2.52
CA GLY A 246 3.78 -14.98 1.40
C GLY A 246 3.72 -13.47 1.70
N ALA A 247 3.35 -13.10 2.94
CA ALA A 247 3.48 -11.77 3.52
C ALA A 247 4.89 -11.55 4.09
N PHE A 248 5.27 -10.29 4.32
CA PHE A 248 6.56 -9.94 4.92
C PHE A 248 6.45 -9.77 6.43
N GLY A 249 7.40 -10.34 7.17
CA GLY A 249 7.44 -10.29 8.62
C GLY A 249 8.11 -11.50 9.24
N GLU A 250 9.20 -11.29 9.98
CA GLU A 250 9.86 -12.32 10.79
C GLU A 250 10.46 -11.69 12.06
N ILE A 251 10.60 -12.48 13.14
CA ILE A 251 11.34 -12.03 14.33
C ILE A 251 12.84 -12.10 14.01
N VAL A 252 13.57 -11.01 14.26
CA VAL A 252 15.03 -11.00 14.08
C VAL A 252 15.67 -12.03 15.03
N PRO A 253 16.39 -13.04 14.52
CA PRO A 253 16.94 -14.10 15.34
C PRO A 253 18.08 -13.59 16.22
N ALA A 254 18.25 -14.20 17.40
CA ALA A 254 19.49 -14.04 18.16
C ALA A 254 20.63 -14.73 17.40
N SER A 255 21.78 -14.06 17.29
CA SER A 255 22.99 -14.65 16.69
C SER A 255 23.32 -15.97 17.39
N SER A 256 23.39 -17.07 16.64
CA SER A 256 23.93 -18.32 17.16
C SER A 256 25.43 -18.12 17.35
N GLY A 257 25.88 -18.04 18.61
CA GLY A 257 27.30 -18.07 18.96
C GLY A 257 27.88 -19.47 18.85
#